data_AF-A0A1X1YKK2-F1
#
_entry.id   AF-A0A1X1YKK2-F1
#
_cell.length_a   1.000
_cell.length_b   1.000
_cell.length_c   1.000
_cell.angle_alpha   90.00
_cell.angle_beta   90.00
_cell.angle_gamma   90.00
#
_symmetry.space_group_name_H-M   'P 1'
#
loop_
_entity.id
_entity.type
_entity.pdbx_description
1 polymer ?
#
loop_
_entity_poly.entity_id
_entity_poly.type
_entity_poly.pdbx_seq_one_letter_code
_entity_poly.pdbx_strand_id
1 'polypeptide(L)'
;MDMRLVSHSWFTAGVTLVVTGVITATPVTAPASAAAHIFDIRLAAEDITLDLVRHGQSTDDLNGILGTLPPGDGLTELGHQQSAEVAQAIQEQFPDGIAGVYASELIRTQETAAPLAQALGMDVQILPGLNEIPAGIFEGQPRDLLTQIGYFLPMASWVLGNLFVQAPGSINGVQFQEQVNNAVDTIYNNTIAGDGPLTSVAYSSGGPIAIWALMNVENPPIFLLLQQLLETLGPPPNVNQAVLEGNPIDGWTMVSWGGTPVPQTPDLFTGLFVDYRDLVTVPQIALWNIWEAIQGGDSADITAALQTGFNDVLTAFVNFPQAVIDTIIGALGDSAGSAGDSVLDGLMGAI
;
A
#
# COMPACT_ATOMS: atom_id res chain seq x y z
N MET A 1 9.15 -42.45 -8.80
CA MET A 1 7.74 -42.24 -9.18
C MET A 1 6.89 -42.79 -8.06
N ASP A 2 6.36 -41.88 -7.23
CA ASP A 2 5.04 -41.92 -6.60
C ASP A 2 5.05 -40.92 -5.44
N MET A 3 4.64 -39.70 -5.79
CA MET A 3 4.50 -38.58 -4.90
C MET A 3 3.11 -38.68 -4.26
N ARG A 4 3.09 -38.95 -2.96
CA ARG A 4 1.88 -38.96 -2.13
C ARG A 4 1.40 -37.52 -1.94
N LEU A 5 0.23 -37.20 -2.48
CA LEU A 5 -0.56 -36.04 -2.08
C LEU A 5 -1.34 -36.41 -0.82
N VAL A 6 -0.99 -35.79 0.30
CA VAL A 6 -1.74 -35.82 1.55
C VAL A 6 -2.67 -34.61 1.54
N SER A 7 -3.98 -34.86 1.44
CA SER A 7 -5.02 -33.86 1.68
C SER A 7 -5.36 -33.84 3.17
N HIS A 8 -5.33 -32.65 3.78
CA HIS A 8 -5.84 -32.46 5.14
C HIS A 8 -7.23 -31.80 5.07
N SER A 9 -8.21 -32.53 5.61
CA SER A 9 -9.62 -32.17 5.72
C SER A 9 -9.87 -31.16 6.84
N TRP A 10 -10.72 -30.16 6.58
CA TRP A 10 -11.23 -29.27 7.60
C TRP A 10 -12.42 -29.92 8.32
N PHE A 11 -12.40 -29.90 9.66
CA PHE A 11 -13.42 -30.48 10.54
C PHE A 11 -14.63 -29.54 10.66
N THR A 12 -15.81 -30.05 10.30
CA THR A 12 -17.11 -29.45 10.63
C THR A 12 -17.63 -30.08 11.93
N ALA A 13 -17.83 -29.28 12.98
CA ALA A 13 -18.49 -29.73 14.20
C ALA A 13 -19.98 -29.40 14.12
N GLY A 14 -20.81 -30.44 13.99
CA GLY A 14 -22.26 -30.35 14.07
C GLY A 14 -22.76 -30.47 15.52
N VAL A 15 -23.83 -29.75 15.84
CA VAL A 15 -24.67 -30.02 17.02
C VAL A 15 -26.07 -30.32 16.54
N THR A 16 -26.48 -31.58 16.74
CA THR A 16 -27.82 -32.10 16.46
C THR A 16 -28.68 -31.93 17.71
N LEU A 17 -29.89 -31.38 17.57
CA LEU A 17 -30.94 -31.52 18.58
C LEU A 17 -32.27 -31.81 17.89
N VAL A 18 -32.68 -33.07 17.97
CA VAL A 18 -33.99 -33.58 17.54
C VAL A 18 -34.93 -33.48 18.73
N VAL A 19 -36.02 -32.72 18.58
CA VAL A 19 -37.23 -32.89 19.41
C VAL A 19 -38.43 -32.89 18.47
N THR A 20 -39.04 -34.06 18.34
CA THR A 20 -40.27 -34.33 17.59
C THR A 20 -41.48 -33.86 18.40
N GLY A 21 -42.34 -33.04 17.81
CA GLY A 21 -43.64 -32.67 18.37
C GLY A 21 -44.56 -32.12 17.29
N VAL A 22 -45.42 -32.98 16.72
CA VAL A 22 -46.44 -32.58 15.76
C VAL A 22 -47.61 -31.98 16.52
N ILE A 23 -47.78 -30.66 16.42
CA ILE A 23 -49.01 -29.95 16.76
C ILE A 23 -49.35 -29.08 15.54
N THR A 24 -50.45 -29.41 14.88
CA THR A 24 -51.03 -28.62 13.80
C THR A 24 -51.57 -27.32 14.37
N ALA A 25 -50.82 -26.23 14.22
CA ALA A 25 -51.27 -24.87 14.46
C ALA A 25 -51.04 -24.06 13.18
N THR A 26 -52.11 -23.49 12.65
CA THR A 26 -52.08 -22.53 11.53
C THR A 26 -51.10 -21.39 11.86
N PRO A 27 -50.15 -21.03 10.98
CA PRO A 27 -49.30 -19.88 11.26
C PRO A 27 -50.13 -18.60 11.22
N VAL A 28 -50.28 -17.97 12.38
CA VAL A 28 -50.58 -16.56 12.50
C VAL A 28 -49.40 -15.83 11.86
N THR A 29 -49.66 -15.10 10.77
CA THR A 29 -48.68 -14.21 10.14
C THR A 29 -48.18 -13.22 11.18
N ALA A 30 -46.92 -13.34 11.59
CA ALA A 30 -46.23 -12.29 12.31
C ALA A 30 -46.23 -11.02 11.43
N PRO A 31 -46.48 -9.82 11.99
CA PRO A 31 -46.27 -8.60 11.23
C PRO A 31 -44.79 -8.54 10.85
N ALA A 32 -44.50 -8.16 9.60
CA ALA A 32 -43.15 -7.89 9.16
C ALA A 32 -42.47 -6.98 10.19
N SER A 33 -41.30 -7.40 10.70
CA SER A 33 -40.47 -6.50 11.48
C SER A 33 -40.23 -5.28 10.59
N ALA A 34 -40.71 -4.12 11.04
CA ALA A 34 -40.39 -2.86 10.39
C ALA A 34 -38.87 -2.84 10.23
N ALA A 35 -38.42 -2.81 8.97
CA ALA A 35 -37.04 -2.61 8.63
C ALA A 35 -36.61 -1.35 9.40
N ALA A 36 -35.75 -1.54 10.41
CA ALA A 36 -34.96 -0.44 10.88
C ALA A 36 -34.14 -0.04 9.66
N HIS A 37 -34.55 1.05 9.02
CA HIS A 37 -33.64 1.86 8.23
C HIS A 37 -32.58 2.33 9.22
N ILE A 38 -31.58 1.47 9.42
CA ILE A 38 -30.30 1.89 9.95
C ILE A 38 -29.84 2.88 8.90
N PHE A 39 -29.89 4.15 9.27
CA PHE A 39 -29.16 5.16 8.54
C PHE A 39 -27.75 4.63 8.41
N ASP A 40 -27.32 4.35 7.17
CA ASP A 40 -25.90 4.29 6.83
C ASP A 40 -25.33 5.65 7.21
N ILE A 41 -24.97 5.80 8.48
CA ILE A 41 -23.85 6.63 8.83
C ILE A 41 -22.70 5.86 8.20
N ARG A 42 -22.34 6.19 6.95
CA ARG A 42 -20.96 6.04 6.55
C ARG A 42 -20.19 6.83 7.60
N LEU A 43 -19.69 6.17 8.64
CA LEU A 43 -18.53 6.72 9.31
C LEU A 43 -17.51 6.87 8.18
N ALA A 44 -17.09 8.11 7.93
CA ALA A 44 -15.91 8.31 7.09
C ALA A 44 -14.83 7.38 7.64
N ALA A 45 -14.14 6.68 6.74
CA ALA A 45 -13.06 5.81 7.18
C ALA A 45 -12.09 6.67 7.99
N GLU A 46 -11.66 6.14 9.14
CA GLU A 46 -10.74 6.88 10.00
C GLU A 46 -9.37 6.92 9.33
N ASP A 47 -8.80 8.12 9.20
CA ASP A 47 -7.45 8.26 8.67
C ASP A 47 -6.42 7.82 9.71
N ILE A 48 -5.40 7.13 9.24
CA ILE A 48 -4.24 6.75 10.04
C ILE A 48 -2.97 7.31 9.43
N THR A 49 -1.92 7.42 10.24
CA THR A 49 -0.56 7.62 9.75
C THR A 49 0.12 6.27 9.55
N LEU A 50 0.63 6.02 8.35
CA LEU A 50 1.45 4.86 8.02
C LEU A 50 2.88 5.32 7.70
N ASP A 51 3.84 4.95 8.54
CA ASP A 51 5.26 5.18 8.28
C ASP A 51 5.91 3.92 7.68
N LEU A 52 6.22 3.97 6.39
CA LEU A 52 6.91 2.92 5.65
C LEU A 52 8.42 3.14 5.70
N VAL A 53 9.16 2.21 6.31
CA VAL A 53 10.59 2.35 6.56
C VAL A 53 11.38 1.34 5.74
N ARG A 54 12.33 1.80 4.92
CA ARG A 54 13.28 0.90 4.26
C ARG A 54 14.21 0.28 5.32
N HIS A 55 14.52 -1.00 5.21
CA HIS A 55 15.53 -1.64 6.07
C HIS A 55 16.90 -0.92 6.10
N GLY A 56 17.63 -1.09 7.20
CA GLY A 56 19.04 -0.69 7.33
C GLY A 56 19.94 -1.43 6.34
N GLN A 57 21.19 -1.01 6.19
CA GLN A 57 22.12 -1.63 5.24
C GLN A 57 22.26 -3.14 5.48
N SER A 58 21.94 -3.95 4.48
CA SER A 58 22.19 -5.40 4.50
C SER A 58 23.54 -5.77 3.89
N THR A 59 23.95 -7.02 4.09
CA THR A 59 25.16 -7.57 3.45
C THR A 59 25.05 -7.53 1.91
N ASP A 60 23.87 -7.83 1.36
CA ASP A 60 23.58 -7.66 -0.07
C ASP A 60 23.74 -6.21 -0.54
N ASP A 61 23.25 -5.22 0.23
CA ASP A 61 23.43 -3.80 -0.11
C ASP A 61 24.92 -3.42 -0.13
N LEU A 62 25.66 -3.84 0.89
CA LEU A 62 27.11 -3.58 0.99
C LEU A 62 27.88 -4.19 -0.19
N ASN A 63 27.48 -5.39 -0.62
CA ASN A 63 28.13 -6.12 -1.71
C ASN A 63 27.59 -5.74 -3.10
N GLY A 64 26.56 -4.88 -3.17
CA GLY A 64 25.92 -4.50 -4.43
C GLY A 64 25.23 -5.68 -5.12
N ILE A 65 24.53 -6.52 -4.36
CA ILE A 65 23.80 -7.70 -4.85
C ILE A 65 22.29 -7.43 -4.83
N LEU A 66 21.59 -7.88 -5.88
CA LEU A 66 20.13 -7.82 -5.95
C LEU A 66 19.51 -9.04 -5.26
N GLY A 67 19.45 -9.01 -3.92
CA GLY A 67 18.85 -10.04 -3.08
C GLY A 67 17.43 -9.69 -2.61
N THR A 68 16.42 -10.30 -3.21
CA THR A 68 15.00 -9.94 -2.99
C THR A 68 14.18 -11.02 -2.30
N LEU A 69 14.69 -12.25 -2.22
CA LEU A 69 13.94 -13.39 -1.69
C LEU A 69 14.13 -13.59 -0.18
N PRO A 70 13.05 -13.83 0.60
CA PRO A 70 13.14 -14.22 2.00
C PRO A 70 13.88 -15.56 2.23
N PRO A 71 14.60 -15.73 3.36
CA PRO A 71 14.81 -14.73 4.40
C PRO A 71 15.83 -13.65 4.00
N GLY A 72 16.64 -13.88 2.97
CA GLY A 72 17.68 -12.95 2.49
C GLY A 72 18.83 -12.75 3.47
N ASP A 73 19.71 -11.81 3.14
CA ASP A 73 20.84 -11.43 4.01
C ASP A 73 20.42 -10.47 5.13
N GLY A 74 21.05 -10.64 6.29
CA GLY A 74 20.91 -9.75 7.45
C GLY A 74 21.66 -8.43 7.32
N LEU A 75 21.45 -7.59 8.34
CA LEU A 75 22.07 -6.28 8.47
C LEU A 75 23.58 -6.38 8.67
N THR A 76 24.28 -5.36 8.18
CA THR A 76 25.67 -5.11 8.56
C THR A 76 25.72 -4.44 9.93
N GLU A 77 26.92 -4.27 10.48
CA GLU A 77 27.11 -3.45 11.69
C GLU A 77 26.57 -2.02 11.50
N LEU A 78 26.77 -1.42 10.31
CA LEU A 78 26.18 -0.13 9.96
C LEU A 78 24.64 -0.22 9.90
N GLY A 79 24.10 -1.29 9.34
CA GLY A 79 22.65 -1.51 9.31
C GLY A 79 22.02 -1.56 10.71
N HIS A 80 22.68 -2.20 11.67
CA HIS A 80 22.22 -2.20 13.07
C HIS A 80 22.29 -0.81 13.72
N GLN A 81 23.33 -0.02 13.44
CA GLN A 81 23.43 1.36 13.91
C GLN A 81 22.30 2.22 13.33
N GLN A 82 22.07 2.15 12.02
CA GLN A 82 20.96 2.83 11.34
C GLN A 82 19.60 2.43 11.92
N SER A 83 19.43 1.15 12.26
CA SER A 83 18.17 0.63 12.85
C SER A 83 17.90 1.21 14.24
N ALA A 84 18.93 1.39 15.05
CA ALA A 84 18.81 2.04 16.35
C ALA A 84 18.50 3.55 16.20
N GLU A 85 19.17 4.22 15.26
CA GLU A 85 18.96 5.65 14.98
C GLU A 85 17.54 5.93 14.47
N VAL A 86 17.05 5.15 13.50
CA VAL A 86 15.70 5.34 12.96
C VAL A 86 14.63 5.02 14.01
N ALA A 87 14.83 4.01 14.87
CA ALA A 87 13.91 3.73 15.97
C ALA A 87 13.81 4.88 16.98
N GLN A 88 14.91 5.58 17.25
CA GLN A 88 14.89 6.79 18.06
C GLN A 88 14.13 7.92 17.34
N ALA A 89 14.46 8.17 16.08
CA ALA A 89 13.83 9.23 15.28
C ALA A 89 12.31 9.06 15.18
N ILE A 90 11.82 7.82 14.98
CA ILE A 90 10.39 7.51 14.91
C ILE A 90 9.69 7.82 16.24
N GLN A 91 10.29 7.49 17.38
CA GLN A 91 9.70 7.81 18.69
C GLN A 91 9.65 9.32 18.95
N GLU A 92 10.66 10.06 18.48
CA GLU A 92 10.67 11.53 18.57
C GLU A 92 9.63 12.16 17.62
N GLN A 93 9.42 11.55 16.45
CA GLN A 93 8.46 12.02 15.45
C GLN A 93 7.01 11.75 15.83
N PHE A 94 6.73 10.63 16.50
CA PHE A 94 5.38 10.21 16.89
C PHE A 94 5.25 10.11 18.43
N PRO A 95 5.26 11.25 19.15
CA PRO A 95 5.25 11.27 20.61
C PRO A 95 3.94 10.76 21.23
N ASP A 96 2.86 10.74 20.45
CA ASP A 96 1.54 10.24 20.87
C ASP A 96 1.45 8.70 20.82
N GLY A 97 2.49 8.04 20.30
CA GLY A 97 2.66 6.59 20.32
C GLY A 97 2.46 5.91 18.97
N ILE A 98 2.71 4.60 18.95
CA ILE A 98 2.59 3.74 17.78
C ILE A 98 1.59 2.62 18.10
N ALA A 99 0.68 2.33 17.19
CA ALA A 99 -0.34 1.29 17.32
C ALA A 99 0.19 -0.11 17.01
N GLY A 100 1.16 -0.21 16.09
CA GLY A 100 1.75 -1.48 15.70
C GLY A 100 3.06 -1.34 14.92
N VAL A 101 3.90 -2.38 15.02
CA VAL A 101 5.17 -2.50 14.31
C VAL A 101 5.11 -3.74 13.41
N TYR A 102 5.36 -3.54 12.12
CA TYR A 102 5.23 -4.56 11.10
C TYR A 102 6.54 -4.72 10.31
N ALA A 103 6.83 -5.90 9.79
CA ALA A 103 7.98 -6.11 8.92
C ALA A 103 7.68 -7.14 7.83
N SER A 104 8.47 -7.11 6.76
CA SER A 104 8.46 -8.18 5.75
C SER A 104 9.07 -9.49 6.28
N GLU A 105 8.98 -10.55 5.48
CA GLU A 105 9.64 -11.83 5.78
C GLU A 105 11.16 -11.78 5.64
N LEU A 106 11.71 -10.72 5.05
CA LEU A 106 13.16 -10.53 4.93
C LEU A 106 13.78 -10.23 6.30
N ILE A 107 14.84 -10.94 6.66
CA ILE A 107 15.43 -10.83 7.99
C ILE A 107 15.96 -9.42 8.26
N ARG A 108 16.51 -8.75 7.24
CA ARG A 108 16.94 -7.33 7.34
C ARG A 108 15.83 -6.37 7.75
N THR A 109 14.57 -6.58 7.35
CA THR A 109 13.46 -5.72 7.78
C THR A 109 13.10 -5.99 9.24
N GLN A 110 13.16 -7.25 9.66
CA GLN A 110 12.87 -7.66 11.04
C GLN A 110 13.94 -7.14 12.00
N GLU A 111 15.21 -7.26 11.62
CA GLU A 111 16.35 -6.71 12.37
C GLU A 111 16.29 -5.17 12.44
N THR A 112 15.77 -4.51 11.40
CA THR A 112 15.56 -3.05 11.42
C THR A 112 14.41 -2.64 12.36
N ALA A 113 13.34 -3.45 12.41
CA ALA A 113 12.19 -3.19 13.27
C ALA A 113 12.46 -3.44 14.76
N ALA A 114 13.40 -4.35 15.07
CA ALA A 114 13.63 -4.85 16.42
C ALA A 114 13.92 -3.77 17.47
N PRO A 115 14.75 -2.73 17.21
CA PRO A 115 15.02 -1.68 18.21
C PRO A 115 13.78 -0.87 18.59
N LEU A 116 12.91 -0.53 17.62
CA LEU A 116 11.66 0.18 17.88
C LEU A 116 10.70 -0.69 18.68
N ALA A 117 10.50 -1.94 18.24
CA ALA A 117 9.63 -2.89 18.91
C ALA A 117 10.07 -3.13 20.38
N GLN A 118 11.38 -3.27 20.62
CA GLN A 118 11.93 -3.41 21.96
C GLN A 118 11.69 -2.16 22.83
N ALA A 119 11.87 -0.96 22.28
CA ALA A 119 11.65 0.29 23.01
C ALA A 119 10.17 0.47 23.41
N LEU A 120 9.25 0.04 22.55
CA LEU A 120 7.81 0.12 22.77
C LEU A 120 7.23 -1.08 23.56
N GLY A 121 8.01 -2.15 23.74
CA GLY A 121 7.51 -3.40 24.34
C GLY A 121 6.47 -4.12 23.48
N MET A 122 6.59 -4.02 22.16
CA MET A 122 5.68 -4.61 21.17
C MET A 122 6.34 -5.79 20.44
N ASP A 123 5.51 -6.69 19.92
CA ASP A 123 5.95 -7.72 18.97
C ASP A 123 5.94 -7.18 17.54
N VAL A 124 6.91 -7.61 16.73
CA VAL A 124 6.93 -7.31 15.29
C VAL A 124 6.02 -8.30 14.56
N GLN A 125 5.00 -7.80 13.85
CA GLN A 125 4.11 -8.62 13.03
C GLN A 125 4.68 -8.78 11.62
N ILE A 126 4.81 -10.04 11.15
CA ILE A 126 5.40 -10.34 9.85
C ILE A 126 4.31 -10.42 8.77
N LEU A 127 4.42 -9.58 7.74
CA LEU A 127 3.48 -9.50 6.63
C LEU A 127 4.21 -9.77 5.30
N PRO A 128 3.92 -10.89 4.59
CA PRO A 128 4.54 -11.20 3.30
C PRO A 128 4.34 -10.13 2.22
N GLY A 129 3.23 -9.38 2.29
CA GLY A 129 2.94 -8.27 1.38
C GLY A 129 3.92 -7.09 1.48
N LEU A 130 4.77 -7.06 2.51
CA LEU A 130 5.85 -6.07 2.67
C LEU A 130 7.18 -6.52 2.05
N ASN A 131 7.25 -7.71 1.45
CA ASN A 131 8.48 -8.22 0.83
C ASN A 131 8.95 -7.33 -0.34
N GLU A 132 10.25 -7.40 -0.65
CA GLU A 132 10.81 -6.80 -1.88
C GLU A 132 10.16 -7.42 -3.12
N ILE A 133 10.09 -6.66 -4.22
CA ILE A 133 9.58 -7.17 -5.49
C ILE A 133 10.56 -8.27 -5.94
N PRO A 134 10.11 -9.53 -6.20
CA PRO A 134 11.05 -10.58 -6.57
C PRO A 134 11.84 -10.20 -7.84
N ALA A 135 13.16 -10.34 -7.83
CA ALA A 135 14.00 -9.98 -8.97
C ALA A 135 13.94 -10.98 -10.14
N GLY A 136 13.31 -12.14 -9.93
CA GLY A 136 13.16 -13.17 -10.94
C GLY A 136 14.50 -13.61 -11.51
N ILE A 137 14.70 -13.44 -12.83
CA ILE A 137 15.97 -13.83 -13.48
C ILE A 137 17.18 -12.99 -13.04
N PHE A 138 16.95 -11.85 -12.37
CA PHE A 138 18.00 -10.95 -11.88
C PHE A 138 18.39 -11.23 -10.42
N GLU A 139 17.75 -12.20 -9.76
CA GLU A 139 18.06 -12.54 -8.37
C GLU A 139 19.53 -12.95 -8.19
N GLY A 140 20.17 -12.39 -7.16
CA GLY A 140 21.57 -12.66 -6.83
C GLY A 140 22.58 -12.07 -7.82
N GLN A 141 22.14 -11.30 -8.82
CA GLN A 141 23.05 -10.61 -9.74
C GLN A 141 23.64 -9.34 -9.12
N PRO A 142 24.83 -8.91 -9.57
CA PRO A 142 25.36 -7.59 -9.23
C PRO A 142 24.40 -6.48 -9.67
N ARG A 143 24.27 -5.43 -8.86
CA ARG A 143 23.50 -4.21 -9.16
C ARG A 143 24.22 -3.30 -10.15
N ASP A 144 24.72 -3.87 -11.25
CA ASP A 144 25.21 -3.07 -12.37
C ASP A 144 24.05 -2.40 -13.12
N LEU A 145 24.40 -1.43 -13.98
CA LEU A 145 23.41 -0.62 -14.70
C LEU A 145 22.44 -1.45 -15.54
N LEU A 146 22.89 -2.54 -16.18
CA LEU A 146 22.02 -3.34 -17.05
C LEU A 146 21.05 -4.18 -16.24
N THR A 147 21.53 -4.79 -15.15
CA THR A 147 20.69 -5.53 -14.20
C THR A 147 19.63 -4.62 -13.60
N GLN A 148 20.03 -3.43 -13.15
CA GLN A 148 19.09 -2.48 -12.56
C GLN A 148 18.07 -1.97 -13.57
N ILE A 149 18.47 -1.58 -14.78
CA ILE A 149 17.50 -1.19 -15.82
C ILE A 149 16.55 -2.34 -16.14
N GLY A 150 17.05 -3.57 -16.29
CA GLY A 150 16.22 -4.74 -16.58
C GLY A 150 15.22 -5.06 -15.47
N TYR A 151 15.66 -4.94 -14.22
CA TYR A 151 14.82 -5.12 -13.03
C TYR A 151 13.75 -4.03 -12.92
N PHE A 152 14.11 -2.75 -13.07
CA PHE A 152 13.18 -1.63 -12.89
C PHE A 152 12.22 -1.38 -14.06
N LEU A 153 12.55 -1.80 -15.29
CA LEU A 153 11.74 -1.49 -16.46
C LEU A 153 10.28 -2.00 -16.36
N PRO A 154 10.00 -3.24 -15.92
CA PRO A 154 8.64 -3.68 -15.63
C PRO A 154 7.93 -2.78 -14.61
N MET A 155 8.58 -2.42 -13.51
CA MET A 155 7.99 -1.57 -12.46
C MET A 155 7.67 -0.17 -12.96
N ALA A 156 8.57 0.43 -13.74
CA ALA A 156 8.31 1.71 -14.38
C ALA A 156 7.07 1.63 -15.30
N SER A 157 6.87 0.48 -15.97
CA SER A 157 5.68 0.24 -16.77
C SER A 157 4.40 0.17 -15.90
N TRP A 158 4.47 -0.45 -14.72
CA TRP A 158 3.36 -0.51 -13.77
C TRP A 158 2.97 0.87 -13.25
N VAL A 159 3.97 1.71 -12.91
CA VAL A 159 3.75 3.12 -12.53
C VAL A 159 3.02 3.89 -13.63
N LEU A 160 3.33 3.61 -14.90
CA LEU A 160 2.63 4.20 -16.06
C LEU A 160 1.27 3.55 -16.36
N GLY A 161 0.78 2.70 -15.46
CA GLY A 161 -0.53 2.06 -15.54
C GLY A 161 -0.56 0.74 -16.31
N ASN A 162 0.56 0.18 -16.77
CA ASN A 162 0.58 -1.08 -17.53
C ASN A 162 0.75 -2.30 -16.60
N LEU A 163 -0.25 -2.58 -15.77
CA LEU A 163 -0.15 -3.54 -14.67
C LEU A 163 0.07 -5.00 -15.13
N PHE A 164 -0.39 -5.38 -16.32
CA PHE A 164 -0.17 -6.73 -16.85
C PHE A 164 1.25 -6.99 -17.38
N VAL A 165 2.14 -6.01 -17.37
CA VAL A 165 3.54 -6.24 -17.75
C VAL A 165 4.19 -7.19 -16.76
N GLN A 166 4.67 -8.32 -17.26
CA GLN A 166 5.31 -9.35 -16.46
C GLN A 166 6.78 -9.01 -16.21
N ALA A 167 7.22 -8.95 -14.95
CA ALA A 167 8.64 -8.92 -14.65
C ALA A 167 9.28 -10.29 -14.98
N PRO A 168 10.42 -10.34 -15.69
CA PRO A 168 11.00 -11.60 -16.16
C PRO A 168 11.30 -12.59 -15.03
N GLY A 169 10.57 -13.71 -14.99
CA GLY A 169 10.69 -14.74 -13.96
C GLY A 169 10.16 -14.31 -12.58
N SER A 170 9.34 -13.26 -12.52
CA SER A 170 8.80 -12.66 -11.29
C SER A 170 7.27 -12.51 -11.38
N ILE A 171 6.70 -11.42 -10.84
CA ILE A 171 5.28 -11.08 -10.78
C ILE A 171 4.94 -9.94 -11.76
N ASN A 172 3.65 -9.70 -11.98
CA ASN A 172 3.16 -8.51 -12.68
C ASN A 172 2.72 -7.41 -11.68
N GLY A 173 2.34 -6.25 -12.19
CA GLY A 173 1.95 -5.09 -11.39
C GLY A 173 0.64 -5.27 -10.63
N VAL A 174 -0.30 -6.10 -11.12
CA VAL A 174 -1.54 -6.40 -10.38
C VAL A 174 -1.24 -7.26 -9.16
N GLN A 175 -0.45 -8.32 -9.32
CA GLN A 175 -0.02 -9.18 -8.22
C GLN A 175 0.78 -8.40 -7.17
N PHE A 176 1.66 -7.50 -7.62
CA PHE A 176 2.39 -6.61 -6.72
C PHE A 176 1.43 -5.72 -5.91
N GLN A 177 0.49 -5.05 -6.58
CA GLN A 177 -0.48 -4.18 -5.92
C GLN A 177 -1.34 -4.94 -4.91
N GLU A 178 -1.85 -6.12 -5.28
CA GLU A 178 -2.65 -6.96 -4.40
C GLU A 178 -1.87 -7.38 -3.14
N GLN A 179 -0.61 -7.80 -3.30
CA GLN A 179 0.23 -8.20 -2.17
C GLN A 179 0.44 -7.06 -1.17
N VAL A 180 0.81 -5.87 -1.65
CA VAL A 180 1.04 -4.72 -0.77
C VAL A 180 -0.26 -4.22 -0.15
N ASN A 181 -1.34 -4.13 -0.93
CA ASN A 181 -2.65 -3.69 -0.43
C ASN A 181 -3.17 -4.61 0.68
N ASN A 182 -3.05 -5.93 0.54
CA ASN A 182 -3.43 -6.87 1.60
C ASN A 182 -2.66 -6.63 2.91
N ALA A 183 -1.38 -6.27 2.83
CA ALA A 183 -0.58 -5.91 4.01
C ALA A 183 -1.02 -4.57 4.60
N VAL A 184 -1.23 -3.55 3.76
CA VAL A 184 -1.70 -2.22 4.18
C VAL A 184 -3.09 -2.30 4.82
N ASP A 185 -4.01 -3.08 4.27
CA ASP A 185 -5.35 -3.32 4.83
C ASP A 185 -5.26 -4.02 6.19
N THR A 186 -4.35 -4.99 6.33
CA THR A 186 -4.11 -5.65 7.61
C THR A 186 -3.61 -4.66 8.66
N ILE A 187 -2.65 -3.80 8.29
CA ILE A 187 -2.12 -2.76 9.16
C ILE A 187 -3.25 -1.79 9.56
N TYR A 188 -3.98 -1.26 8.57
CA TYR A 188 -5.09 -0.36 8.78
C TYR A 188 -6.12 -0.90 9.76
N ASN A 189 -6.64 -2.10 9.48
CA ASN A 189 -7.65 -2.75 10.31
C ASN A 189 -7.17 -2.98 11.74
N ASN A 190 -5.90 -3.33 11.93
CA ASN A 190 -5.32 -3.48 13.25
C ASN A 190 -5.16 -2.13 13.98
N THR A 191 -4.79 -1.07 13.27
CA THR A 191 -4.64 0.28 13.84
C THR A 191 -5.97 0.81 14.36
N ILE A 192 -7.04 0.75 13.55
CA ILE A 192 -8.36 1.30 13.92
C ILE A 192 -9.17 0.38 14.86
N ALA A 193 -8.76 -0.88 15.04
CA ALA A 193 -9.43 -1.79 15.97
C ALA A 193 -9.10 -1.50 17.44
N GLY A 194 -8.04 -0.73 17.71
CA GLY A 194 -7.64 -0.32 19.06
C GLY A 194 -8.13 1.09 19.42
N ASP A 195 -8.30 1.37 20.70
CA ASP A 195 -8.56 2.72 21.22
C ASP A 195 -7.27 3.55 21.40
N GLY A 196 -6.23 3.23 20.61
CA GLY A 196 -4.85 3.67 20.79
C GLY A 196 -4.41 4.77 19.82
N PRO A 197 -3.08 4.95 19.64
CA PRO A 197 -2.54 5.84 18.62
C PRO A 197 -3.03 5.43 17.22
N LEU A 198 -3.15 6.39 16.31
CA LEU A 198 -3.53 6.15 14.91
C LEU A 198 -2.30 6.09 13.99
N THR A 199 -1.14 5.74 14.51
CA THR A 199 0.11 5.66 13.74
C THR A 199 0.65 4.23 13.75
N SER A 200 1.03 3.69 12.60
CA SER A 200 1.69 2.39 12.50
C SER A 200 2.96 2.46 11.66
N VAL A 201 3.94 1.63 12.02
CA VAL A 201 5.25 1.61 11.37
C VAL A 201 5.45 0.26 10.70
N ALA A 202 5.76 0.26 9.41
CA ALA A 202 5.98 -0.96 8.64
C ALA A 202 7.33 -0.94 7.91
N TYR A 203 8.15 -1.95 8.20
CA TYR A 203 9.50 -2.10 7.65
C TYR A 203 9.47 -2.96 6.38
N SER A 204 9.87 -2.37 5.26
CA SER A 204 9.90 -3.00 3.93
C SER A 204 11.23 -2.71 3.22
N SER A 205 11.27 -2.91 1.90
CA SER A 205 12.43 -2.63 1.06
C SER A 205 12.17 -1.41 0.18
N GLY A 206 13.25 -0.90 -0.44
CA GLY A 206 13.17 0.36 -1.19
C GLY A 206 12.28 0.28 -2.43
N GLY A 207 12.28 -0.86 -3.12
CA GLY A 207 11.47 -1.08 -4.32
C GLY A 207 9.96 -1.00 -4.06
N PRO A 208 9.39 -1.83 -3.16
CA PRO A 208 7.96 -1.83 -2.87
C PRO A 208 7.47 -0.48 -2.40
N ILE A 209 8.19 0.17 -1.46
CA ILE A 209 7.78 1.47 -0.92
C ILE A 209 7.67 2.51 -2.05
N ALA A 210 8.72 2.64 -2.87
CA ALA A 210 8.75 3.63 -3.95
C ALA A 210 7.70 3.35 -5.04
N ILE A 211 7.64 2.10 -5.51
CA ILE A 211 6.74 1.72 -6.61
C ILE A 211 5.29 1.75 -6.16
N TRP A 212 4.97 1.25 -4.97
CA TRP A 212 3.61 1.32 -4.43
C TRP A 212 3.17 2.76 -4.19
N ALA A 213 4.04 3.63 -3.65
CA ALA A 213 3.72 5.04 -3.47
C ALA A 213 3.37 5.72 -4.80
N LEU A 214 4.19 5.52 -5.85
CA LEU A 214 3.92 6.08 -7.19
C LEU A 214 2.62 5.55 -7.79
N MET A 215 2.27 4.29 -7.49
CA MET A 215 1.07 3.64 -8.03
C MET A 215 -0.22 3.97 -7.28
N ASN A 216 -0.18 4.35 -6.01
CA ASN A 216 -1.39 4.36 -5.16
C ASN A 216 -1.66 5.66 -4.41
N VAL A 217 -0.68 6.53 -4.17
CA VAL A 217 -0.96 7.78 -3.44
C VAL A 217 -1.59 8.83 -4.36
N GLU A 218 -2.34 9.77 -3.78
CA GLU A 218 -3.03 10.85 -4.50
C GLU A 218 -2.10 11.99 -4.93
N ASN A 219 -0.94 12.12 -4.27
CA ASN A 219 0.07 13.14 -4.54
C ASN A 219 1.48 12.50 -4.71
N PRO A 220 1.66 11.57 -5.68
CA PRO A 220 2.89 10.83 -5.80
C PRO A 220 4.09 11.77 -5.95
N PRO A 221 5.16 11.60 -5.15
CA PRO A 221 6.35 12.47 -5.19
C PRO A 221 7.25 12.20 -6.42
N ILE A 222 6.68 12.21 -7.63
CA ILE A 222 7.30 11.77 -8.89
C ILE A 222 8.68 12.40 -9.09
N PHE A 223 8.79 13.73 -8.95
CA PHE A 223 10.04 14.44 -9.19
C PHE A 223 11.09 14.13 -8.12
N LEU A 224 10.69 13.97 -6.85
CA LEU A 224 11.62 13.61 -5.77
C LEU A 224 12.16 12.19 -5.99
N LEU A 225 11.31 11.23 -6.35
CA LEU A 225 11.74 9.86 -6.59
C LEU A 225 12.57 9.74 -7.87
N LEU A 226 12.24 10.49 -8.92
CA LEU A 226 13.05 10.55 -10.14
C LEU A 226 14.43 11.15 -9.87
N GLN A 227 14.50 12.25 -9.12
CA GLN A 227 15.77 12.85 -8.72
C GLN A 227 16.59 11.86 -7.88
N GLN A 228 15.96 11.24 -6.88
CA GLN A 228 16.60 10.22 -6.05
C GLN A 228 17.17 9.08 -6.90
N LEU A 229 16.40 8.56 -7.85
CA LEU A 229 16.83 7.52 -8.78
C LEU A 229 18.02 7.96 -9.63
N LEU A 230 18.04 9.20 -10.12
CA LEU A 230 19.16 9.73 -10.91
C LEU A 230 20.43 9.92 -10.08
N GLU A 231 20.28 10.23 -8.79
CA GLU A 231 21.40 10.44 -7.87
C GLU A 231 22.02 9.13 -7.38
N THR A 232 21.20 8.15 -6.99
CA THR A 232 21.70 6.87 -6.48
C THR A 232 21.92 5.83 -7.56
N LEU A 233 21.25 5.97 -8.72
CA LEU A 233 21.12 4.92 -9.73
C LEU A 233 20.76 3.57 -9.08
N GLY A 234 19.85 3.61 -8.09
CA GLY A 234 19.49 2.46 -7.27
C GLY A 234 18.37 2.78 -6.27
N PRO A 235 18.10 1.89 -5.30
CA PRO A 235 16.99 2.07 -4.37
C PRO A 235 17.14 3.33 -3.49
N PRO A 236 16.04 3.85 -2.91
CA PRO A 236 16.08 4.94 -1.91
C PRO A 236 17.03 4.60 -0.76
N PRO A 237 17.73 5.53 -0.09
CA PRO A 237 18.71 5.22 0.97
C PRO A 237 18.20 4.26 2.04
N ASN A 238 19.08 3.45 2.64
CA ASN A 238 18.72 2.64 3.81
C ASN A 238 18.12 3.51 4.92
N VAL A 239 17.14 2.98 5.66
CA VAL A 239 16.33 3.70 6.66
C VAL A 239 15.56 4.92 6.17
N ASN A 240 15.40 5.09 4.85
CA ASN A 240 14.50 6.11 4.30
C ASN A 240 13.05 5.81 4.73
N GLN A 241 12.38 6.84 5.23
CA GLN A 241 10.98 6.81 5.65
C GLN A 241 10.07 7.40 4.57
N ALA A 242 8.89 6.81 4.40
CA ALA A 242 7.79 7.37 3.61
C ALA A 242 6.57 7.42 4.52
N VAL A 243 6.18 8.63 4.91
CA VAL A 243 5.07 8.86 5.85
C VAL A 243 3.84 9.20 5.03
N LEU A 244 2.78 8.42 5.22
CA LEU A 244 1.50 8.58 4.56
C LEU A 244 0.39 8.83 5.58
N GLU A 245 -0.63 9.58 5.16
CA GLU A 245 -1.87 9.75 5.88
C GLU A 245 -3.05 9.36 4.99
N GLY A 246 -4.04 8.70 5.55
CA GLY A 246 -5.25 8.32 4.83
C GLY A 246 -5.77 6.95 5.24
N ASN A 247 -6.52 6.34 4.33
CA ASN A 247 -7.16 5.06 4.56
C ASN A 247 -7.43 4.29 3.25
N PRO A 248 -7.71 2.97 3.30
CA PRO A 248 -7.97 2.16 2.10
C PRO A 248 -9.18 2.57 1.27
N ILE A 249 -10.12 3.36 1.81
CA ILE A 249 -11.37 3.77 1.14
C ILE A 249 -11.20 5.11 0.43
N ASP A 250 -10.70 6.11 1.14
CA ASP A 250 -10.59 7.48 0.64
C ASP A 250 -9.26 7.72 -0.09
N GLY A 251 -8.25 6.88 0.14
CA GLY A 251 -6.94 6.99 -0.50
C GLY A 251 -5.83 7.35 0.49
N TRP A 252 -4.59 7.34 -0.01
CA TRP A 252 -3.40 7.66 0.77
C TRP A 252 -2.73 8.92 0.21
N THR A 253 -2.37 9.84 1.09
CA THR A 253 -1.60 11.03 0.76
C THR A 253 -0.20 10.92 1.38
N MET A 254 0.83 11.12 0.56
CA MET A 254 2.21 11.21 1.02
C MET A 254 2.42 12.51 1.78
N VAL A 255 2.85 12.42 3.03
CA VAL A 255 3.19 13.57 3.89
C VAL A 255 4.66 13.92 3.79
N SER A 256 5.52 12.90 3.80
CA SER A 256 6.97 13.08 3.79
C SER A 256 7.67 11.93 3.11
N TRP A 257 8.70 12.24 2.32
CA TRP A 257 9.60 11.26 1.70
C TRP A 257 11.05 11.55 2.10
N GLY A 258 11.67 10.64 2.86
CA GLY A 258 13.04 10.80 3.34
C GLY A 258 13.24 12.04 4.20
N GLY A 259 12.22 12.45 4.96
CA GLY A 259 12.22 13.69 5.75
C GLY A 259 11.95 14.96 4.93
N THR A 260 11.77 14.86 3.61
CA THR A 260 11.35 15.98 2.76
C THR A 260 9.83 16.05 2.73
N PRO A 261 9.20 17.15 3.17
CA PRO A 261 7.75 17.31 3.09
C PRO A 261 7.25 17.24 1.64
N VAL A 262 6.14 16.54 1.42
CA VAL A 262 5.46 16.43 0.13
C VAL A 262 4.20 17.30 0.15
N PRO A 263 4.01 18.21 -0.82
CA PRO A 263 2.79 19.00 -0.91
C PRO A 263 1.55 18.09 -0.98
N GLN A 264 0.57 18.36 -0.11
CA GLN A 264 -0.68 17.58 -0.06
C GLN A 264 -1.54 17.82 -1.30
N THR A 265 -1.49 19.04 -1.84
CA THR A 265 -2.12 19.38 -3.11
C THR A 265 -1.10 19.17 -4.24
N PRO A 266 -1.30 18.19 -5.13
CA PRO A 266 -0.39 17.94 -6.23
C PRO A 266 -0.42 19.10 -7.24
N ASP A 267 0.72 19.35 -7.89
CA ASP A 267 0.77 20.26 -9.03
C ASP A 267 -0.03 19.71 -10.23
N LEU A 268 -0.30 20.56 -11.23
CA LEU A 268 -1.09 20.19 -12.41
C LEU A 268 -0.60 18.91 -13.10
N PHE A 269 0.72 18.73 -13.24
CA PHE A 269 1.26 17.56 -13.91
C PHE A 269 1.01 16.30 -13.06
N THR A 270 1.31 16.39 -11.77
CA THR A 270 1.12 15.28 -10.83
C THR A 270 -0.35 14.87 -10.72
N GLY A 271 -1.27 15.84 -10.60
CA GLY A 271 -2.71 15.55 -10.56
C GLY A 271 -3.22 14.92 -11.86
N LEU A 272 -2.84 15.44 -13.03
CA LEU A 272 -3.26 14.85 -14.31
C LEU A 272 -2.68 13.45 -14.53
N PHE A 273 -1.48 13.18 -14.00
CA PHE A 273 -0.91 11.84 -13.99
C PHE A 273 -1.76 10.87 -13.16
N VAL A 274 -2.18 11.28 -11.96
CA VAL A 274 -3.06 10.49 -11.08
C VAL A 274 -4.42 10.24 -11.75
N ASP A 275 -5.06 11.27 -12.29
CA ASP A 275 -6.34 11.14 -13.01
C ASP A 275 -6.25 10.10 -14.13
N TYR A 276 -5.16 10.14 -14.91
CA TYR A 276 -4.93 9.20 -15.99
C TYR A 276 -4.64 7.79 -15.47
N ARG A 277 -3.77 7.66 -14.46
CA ARG A 277 -3.42 6.38 -13.81
C ARG A 277 -4.69 5.67 -13.34
N ASP A 278 -5.55 6.36 -12.61
CA ASP A 278 -6.75 5.77 -11.99
C ASP A 278 -7.78 5.35 -13.04
N LEU A 279 -7.85 6.06 -14.17
CA LEU A 279 -8.67 5.65 -15.32
C LEU A 279 -8.16 4.34 -15.95
N VAL A 280 -6.85 4.19 -16.15
CA VAL A 280 -6.29 3.09 -16.95
C VAL A 280 -6.04 1.81 -16.15
N THR A 281 -5.85 1.89 -14.85
CA THR A 281 -5.58 0.72 -13.98
C THR A 281 -6.85 -0.07 -13.67
N VAL A 282 -7.99 0.61 -13.44
CA VAL A 282 -9.24 -0.01 -12.99
C VAL A 282 -9.73 -1.14 -13.93
N PRO A 283 -9.75 -0.99 -15.27
CA PRO A 283 -10.12 -2.10 -16.16
C PRO A 283 -9.19 -3.31 -16.06
N GLN A 284 -7.91 -3.11 -15.79
CA GLN A 284 -6.94 -4.21 -15.67
C GLN A 284 -7.15 -4.99 -14.36
N ILE A 285 -7.37 -4.29 -13.26
CA ILE A 285 -7.68 -4.90 -11.96
C ILE A 285 -9.01 -5.67 -12.05
N ALA A 286 -10.04 -5.08 -12.65
CA ALA A 286 -11.32 -5.76 -12.86
C ALA A 286 -11.16 -7.05 -13.67
N LEU A 287 -10.38 -7.03 -14.75
CA LEU A 287 -10.09 -8.22 -15.56
C LEU A 287 -9.31 -9.28 -14.77
N TRP A 288 -8.37 -8.87 -13.93
CA TRP A 288 -7.62 -9.78 -13.06
C TRP A 288 -8.53 -10.47 -12.05
N ASN A 289 -9.35 -9.71 -11.31
CA ASN A 289 -10.26 -10.24 -10.29
C ASN A 289 -11.27 -11.23 -10.90
N ILE A 290 -11.78 -10.93 -12.11
CA ILE A 290 -12.65 -11.87 -12.85
C ILE A 290 -11.88 -13.15 -13.20
N TRP A 291 -10.64 -13.02 -13.68
CA TRP A 291 -9.82 -14.19 -14.01
C TRP A 291 -9.54 -15.06 -12.78
N GLU A 292 -9.20 -14.47 -11.64
CA GLU A 292 -8.98 -15.19 -10.37
C GLU A 292 -10.24 -15.89 -9.87
N ALA A 293 -11.38 -15.20 -9.88
CA ALA A 293 -12.66 -15.82 -9.50
C ALA A 293 -13.01 -17.01 -10.40
N ILE A 294 -12.71 -16.93 -11.71
CA ILE A 294 -12.88 -18.05 -12.65
C ILE A 294 -11.96 -19.22 -12.29
N GLN A 295 -10.71 -18.96 -11.88
CA GLN A 295 -9.80 -20.02 -11.43
C GLN A 295 -10.28 -20.67 -10.11
N GLY A 296 -10.85 -19.89 -9.20
CA GLY A 296 -11.43 -20.39 -7.95
C GLY A 296 -12.67 -21.27 -8.16
N GLY A 297 -13.46 -20.98 -9.21
CA GLY A 297 -14.56 -21.82 -9.67
C GLY A 297 -15.88 -21.66 -8.89
N ASP A 298 -15.94 -20.75 -7.92
CA ASP A 298 -17.18 -20.42 -7.22
C ASP A 298 -18.03 -19.42 -8.03
N SER A 299 -19.29 -19.79 -8.30
CA SER A 299 -20.18 -18.97 -9.12
C SER A 299 -20.59 -17.64 -8.46
N ALA A 300 -20.62 -17.58 -7.12
CA ALA A 300 -20.91 -16.36 -6.39
C ALA A 300 -19.74 -15.38 -6.51
N ASP A 301 -18.51 -15.86 -6.36
CA ASP A 301 -17.30 -15.04 -6.50
C ASP A 301 -17.15 -14.51 -7.92
N ILE A 302 -17.41 -15.33 -8.94
CA ILE A 302 -17.41 -14.89 -10.35
C ILE A 302 -18.45 -13.79 -10.58
N THR A 303 -19.66 -13.96 -10.03
CA THR A 303 -20.74 -12.99 -10.18
C THR A 303 -20.40 -11.67 -9.47
N ALA A 304 -19.83 -11.75 -8.27
CA ALA A 304 -19.37 -10.59 -7.52
C ALA A 304 -18.26 -9.85 -8.27
N ALA A 305 -17.23 -10.56 -8.75
CA ALA A 305 -16.13 -9.97 -9.52
C ALA A 305 -16.63 -9.26 -10.80
N LEU A 306 -17.60 -9.85 -11.51
CA LEU A 306 -18.21 -9.22 -12.69
C LEU A 306 -18.99 -7.94 -12.34
N GLN A 307 -19.78 -7.96 -11.27
CA GLN A 307 -20.58 -6.80 -10.84
C GLN A 307 -19.68 -5.67 -10.33
N THR A 308 -18.76 -5.97 -9.43
CA THR A 308 -17.78 -5.02 -8.90
C THR A 308 -16.93 -4.44 -10.03
N GLY A 309 -16.33 -5.29 -10.86
CA GLY A 309 -15.51 -4.84 -11.98
C GLY A 309 -16.26 -3.95 -12.98
N PHE A 310 -17.53 -4.24 -13.29
CA PHE A 310 -18.33 -3.37 -14.14
C PHE A 310 -18.60 -2.01 -13.49
N ASN A 311 -18.97 -1.99 -12.20
CA ASN A 311 -19.27 -0.77 -11.47
C ASN A 311 -18.03 0.12 -11.32
N ASP A 312 -16.87 -0.46 -11.01
CA ASP A 312 -15.62 0.27 -10.83
C ASP A 312 -15.17 0.90 -12.14
N VAL A 313 -15.18 0.12 -13.25
CA VAL A 313 -14.84 0.63 -14.57
C VAL A 313 -15.79 1.75 -14.98
N LEU A 314 -17.10 1.57 -14.82
CA LEU A 314 -18.07 2.62 -15.15
C LEU A 314 -17.83 3.89 -14.33
N THR A 315 -17.58 3.73 -13.03
CA THR A 315 -17.31 4.84 -12.11
C THR A 315 -16.06 5.61 -12.52
N ALA A 316 -14.95 4.93 -12.81
CA ALA A 316 -13.72 5.56 -13.28
C ALA A 316 -13.93 6.36 -14.57
N PHE A 317 -14.62 5.79 -15.57
CA PHE A 317 -14.92 6.47 -16.83
C PHE A 317 -15.86 7.68 -16.66
N VAL A 318 -16.85 7.59 -15.78
CA VAL A 318 -17.80 8.68 -15.52
C VAL A 318 -17.16 9.82 -14.74
N ASN A 319 -16.30 9.50 -13.76
CA ASN A 319 -15.68 10.49 -12.89
C ASN A 319 -14.48 11.17 -13.53
N PHE A 320 -13.78 10.51 -14.46
CA PHE A 320 -12.55 11.03 -15.06
C PHE A 320 -12.66 12.47 -15.64
N PRO A 321 -13.70 12.84 -16.42
CA PRO A 321 -13.82 14.22 -16.90
C PRO A 321 -13.92 15.25 -15.76
N GLN A 322 -14.61 14.91 -14.67
CA GLN A 322 -14.73 15.80 -13.52
C GLN A 322 -13.42 15.89 -12.74
N ALA A 323 -12.73 14.76 -12.53
CA ALA A 323 -11.43 14.71 -11.86
C ALA A 323 -10.39 15.61 -12.57
N VAL A 324 -10.30 15.52 -13.91
CA VAL A 324 -9.44 16.41 -14.72
C VAL A 324 -9.81 17.89 -14.56
N ILE A 325 -11.11 18.22 -14.49
CA ILE A 325 -11.56 19.60 -14.27
C ILE A 325 -11.14 20.08 -12.88
N ASP A 326 -11.34 19.25 -11.85
CA ASP A 326 -11.00 19.58 -10.47
C ASP A 326 -9.49 19.78 -10.31
N THR A 327 -8.67 18.93 -10.92
CA THR A 327 -7.21 19.08 -10.99
C THR A 327 -6.80 20.40 -11.66
N ILE A 328 -7.41 20.75 -12.80
CA ILE A 328 -7.11 22.02 -13.48
C ILE A 328 -7.52 23.22 -12.62
N ILE A 329 -8.69 23.18 -11.99
CA ILE A 329 -9.19 24.27 -11.15
C ILE A 329 -8.31 24.42 -9.90
N GLY A 330 -7.96 23.31 -9.23
CA GLY A 330 -7.09 23.31 -8.05
C GLY A 330 -5.73 23.94 -8.34
N ALA A 331 -5.06 23.48 -9.40
CA ALA A 331 -3.76 24.02 -9.79
C ALA A 331 -3.81 25.52 -10.19
N LEU A 332 -4.91 25.98 -10.80
CA LEU A 332 -5.10 27.40 -11.14
C LEU A 332 -5.49 28.25 -9.92
N GLY A 333 -6.26 27.70 -8.97
CA GLY A 333 -6.66 28.36 -7.73
C GLY A 333 -5.46 28.76 -6.87
N ASP A 334 -4.49 27.85 -6.73
CA ASP A 334 -3.24 28.12 -6.00
C ASP A 334 -2.35 29.16 -6.68
N SER A 335 -2.36 29.19 -8.03
CA SER A 335 -1.65 30.22 -8.79
C SER A 335 -2.26 31.62 -8.64
N ALA A 336 -3.58 31.71 -8.46
CA ALA A 336 -4.27 32.97 -8.21
C ALA A 336 -4.14 33.44 -6.75
N GLY A 337 -4.11 32.51 -5.80
CA GLY A 337 -3.85 32.79 -4.38
C GLY A 337 -2.45 33.34 -4.12
N SER A 338 -1.41 32.71 -4.70
CA SER A 338 -0.02 33.16 -4.60
C SER A 338 0.24 34.52 -5.28
N ALA A 339 -0.45 34.81 -6.38
CA ALA A 339 -0.43 36.13 -7.01
C ALA A 339 -1.12 37.21 -6.14
N GLY A 340 -2.17 36.85 -5.39
CA GLY A 340 -2.85 37.76 -4.46
C GLY A 340 -2.00 38.09 -3.23
N ASP A 341 -1.32 37.09 -2.66
CA ASP A 341 -0.49 37.25 -1.46
C ASP A 341 0.77 38.09 -1.75
N SER A 342 1.41 37.88 -2.91
CA SER A 342 2.55 38.71 -3.33
C SER A 342 2.20 40.17 -3.60
N VAL A 343 0.96 40.46 -4.02
CA VAL A 343 0.46 41.84 -4.18
C VAL A 343 0.12 42.47 -2.83
N LEU A 344 -0.43 41.71 -1.90
CA LEU A 344 -0.72 42.16 -0.53
C LEU A 344 0.56 42.43 0.27
N ASP A 345 1.57 41.55 0.20
CA ASP A 345 2.88 41.77 0.81
C ASP A 345 3.63 42.94 0.15
N GLY A 346 3.53 43.08 -1.18
CA GLY A 346 4.08 44.23 -1.90
C GLY A 346 3.43 45.57 -1.52
N LEU A 347 2.15 45.56 -1.14
CA LEU A 347 1.42 46.74 -0.65
C LEU A 347 1.71 47.03 0.83
N MET A 348 1.88 46.00 1.67
CA MET A 348 2.19 46.14 3.10
C MET A 348 3.67 46.52 3.35
N GLY A 349 4.58 46.18 2.44
CA GLY A 349 5.97 46.65 2.46
C GLY A 349 6.18 48.09 1.96
N ALA A 350 5.12 48.73 1.43
CA ALA A 350 5.17 50.06 0.83
C ALA A 350 4.45 51.17 1.67
N ILE A 351 4.04 50.86 2.91
CA ILE A 351 3.45 51.80 3.88
C ILE A 351 4.44 52.01 5.03
#